data_AF-A0A091SBX7-F1
#
_entry.id   AF-A0A091SBX7-F1
#
_cell.length_a   1.000
_cell.length_b   1.000
_cell.length_c   1.000
_cell.angle_alpha   90.00
_cell.angle_beta   90.00
_cell.angle_gamma   90.00
#
_symmetry.space_group_name_H-M   'P 1'
#
loop_
_entity.id
_entity.type
_entity.pdbx_description
1 polymer ?
#
loop_
_entity_poly.entity_id
_entity_poly.type
_entity_poly.pdbx_seq_one_letter_code
_entity_poly.pdbx_strand_id
1 'polypeptide(L)' 'RKKFFTVRIVRHWNRLPKAVVNASSLAVFKARLNGVLGDMV' A
#
# COMPACT_ATOMS: atom_id res chain seq x y z
N ARG A 1 13.32 8.88 14.77
CA ARG A 1 13.77 7.87 13.78
C ARG A 1 12.72 7.51 12.69
N LYS A 2 11.39 7.65 12.90
CA LYS A 2 10.34 7.33 11.90
C LYS A 2 10.28 8.24 10.66
N LYS A 3 10.54 9.55 10.78
CA LYS A 3 10.46 10.52 9.65
C LYS A 3 11.43 10.21 8.50
N PHE A 4 12.61 9.68 8.78
CA PHE A 4 13.60 9.33 7.74
C PHE A 4 13.14 8.16 6.87
N PHE A 5 12.40 7.21 7.46
CA PHE A 5 11.85 6.08 6.73
C PHE A 5 10.77 6.54 5.75
N THR A 6 9.85 7.40 6.20
CA THR A 6 8.79 7.96 5.34
C THR A 6 9.36 8.78 4.19
N VAL A 7 10.36 9.64 4.43
CA VAL A 7 10.94 10.47 3.37
C VAL A 7 11.73 9.64 2.35
N ARG A 8 12.48 8.61 2.79
CA ARG A 8 13.17 7.69 1.86
C ARG A 8 12.20 6.83 1.06
N ILE A 9 11.14 6.34 1.70
CA ILE A 9 10.07 5.60 1.02
C ILE A 9 9.37 6.49 0.00
N VAL A 10 8.98 7.72 0.36
CA VAL A 10 8.32 8.67 -0.57
C VAL A 10 9.23 9.02 -1.75
N ARG A 11 10.53 9.28 -1.53
CA ARG A 11 11.48 9.52 -2.63
C ARG A 11 11.66 8.29 -3.53
N HIS A 12 11.65 7.08 -2.96
CA HIS A 12 11.72 5.83 -3.72
C HIS A 12 10.42 5.54 -4.48
N TRP A 13 9.28 5.89 -3.89
CA TRP A 13 7.95 5.80 -4.49
C TRP A 13 7.78 6.71 -5.69
N ASN A 14 8.45 7.87 -5.71
CA ASN A 14 8.46 8.77 -6.86
C ASN A 14 9.25 8.22 -8.08
N ARG A 15 10.01 7.13 -7.91
CA ARG A 15 10.69 6.38 -8.99
C ARG A 15 9.98 5.07 -9.36
N LEU A 16 9.00 4.63 -8.57
CA LEU A 16 8.20 3.45 -8.89
C LEU A 16 7.15 3.81 -9.94
N PRO A 17 6.87 2.92 -10.91
CA PRO A 17 5.77 3.13 -11.84
C PRO A 17 4.48 3.29 -11.04
N LYS A 18 3.73 4.39 -11.24
CA LYS A 18 2.44 4.64 -10.57
C LYS A 18 1.51 3.43 -10.61
N ALA A 19 1.58 2.62 -11.67
CA ALA A 19 0.83 1.37 -11.81
C ALA A 19 1.16 0.34 -10.71
N VAL A 20 2.43 0.20 -10.32
CA VAL A 20 2.86 -0.74 -9.26
C VAL A 20 2.40 -0.27 -7.89
N VAL A 21 2.43 1.04 -7.63
CA VAL A 21 1.93 1.63 -6.39
C VAL A 21 0.41 1.45 -6.27
N ASN A 22 -0.34 1.70 -7.35
CA ASN A 22 -1.78 1.46 -7.38
C ASN A 22 -2.12 -0.02 -7.24
N ALA A 23 -1.39 -0.92 -7.92
CA ALA A 23 -1.59 -2.37 -7.79
C ALA A 23 -1.32 -2.86 -6.37
N SER A 24 -0.25 -2.36 -5.74
CA SER A 24 0.09 -2.69 -4.35
C SER A 24 -0.96 -2.16 -3.38
N SER A 25 -1.40 -0.91 -3.55
CA SER A 25 -2.46 -0.30 -2.74
C SER A 25 -3.79 -1.02 -2.92
N LEU A 26 -4.15 -1.39 -4.15
CA LEU A 26 -5.37 -2.12 -4.48
C LEU A 26 -5.34 -3.55 -3.91
N ALA A 27 -4.21 -4.25 -3.98
CA ALA A 27 -4.05 -5.59 -3.40
C ALA A 27 -4.18 -5.56 -1.87
N VAL A 28 -3.56 -4.58 -1.20
CA VAL A 28 -3.68 -4.39 0.25
C VAL A 28 -5.10 -3.98 0.63
N PHE A 29 -5.75 -3.12 -0.17
CA PHE A 29 -7.13 -2.71 0.05
C PHE A 29 -8.11 -3.88 -0.14
N LYS A 30 -7.92 -4.69 -1.18
CA LYS A 30 -8.67 -5.93 -1.41
C LYS A 30 -8.45 -6.97 -0.32
N ALA A 31 -7.23 -7.15 0.17
CA ALA A 31 -6.95 -8.08 1.27
C ALA A 31 -7.64 -7.64 2.57
N ARG A 32 -7.67 -6.33 2.85
CA ARG A 32 -8.41 -5.76 3.99
C ARG A 32 -9.91 -5.92 3.83
N LEU A 33 -10.45 -5.62 2.64
CA LEU A 33 -11.88 -5.83 2.35
C LEU A 33 -12.27 -7.30 2.44
N ASN A 34 -11.44 -8.20 1.93
CA ASN A 34 -11.69 -9.65 2.01
C ASN A 34 -11.62 -10.15 3.45
N GLY A 35 -10.71 -9.58 4.27
CA GLY A 35 -10.67 -9.86 5.71
C GLY A 35 -11.94 -9.39 6.42
N VAL A 36 -12.46 -8.21 6.09
CA VAL A 36 -13.70 -7.66 6.68
C VAL A 36 -14.94 -8.40 6.16
N LEU A 37 -15.00 -8.73 4.88
CA LEU A 37 -16.12 -9.46 4.28
C LEU A 37 -16.13 -10.95 4.65
N GLY A 38 -14.97 -11.55 4.89
CA GLY A 38 -14.85 -12.92 5.38
C GLY A 38 -15.17 -13.07 6.87
N ASP A 39 -15.05 -11.98 7.65
CA ASP A 39 -15.51 -11.90 9.04
C ASP A 39 -17.02 -11.60 9.13
N MET A 40 -17.62 -11.17 8.02
CA MET A 40 -19.05 -10.94 7.85
C MET A 40 -19.72 -12.15 7.17
N VAL A 41 -19.45 -13.36 7.66
CA VAL A 41 -20.18 -14.60 7.32
C VAL A 41 -20.49 -15.41 8.56
#